data_AF-A0A7K6GY56-F1
#
_entry.id   AF-A0A7K6GY56-F1
#
_cell.length_a   1.000
_cell.length_b   1.000
_cell.length_c   1.000
_cell.angle_alpha   90.00
_cell.angle_beta   90.00
_cell.angle_gamma   90.00
#
_symmetry.space_group_name_H-M   'P 1'
#
loop_
_entity.id
_entity.type
_entity.pdbx_description
1 polymer ?
#
loop_
_entity_poly.entity_id
_entity_poly.type
_entity_poly.pdbx_seq_one_letter_code
_entity_poly.pdbx_strand_id
1 'polypeptide(L)'
;QKTFLFSSIYLIVIFGIQHFMKGQRLFNLRLPLTLWSFSLSLFSFVAACRVWKLMAFLLLTKGFKQSVCSRSFYVHPVSKLWMYLFTLSKLVELGDTLFIVLRKKKLTFIHWYHHIYTMILAWCGYKDMAVGMGWNAAVNLSVHTIMYCYYTLTALGLRVPNSFTMTITTSQIVQIMGFVIMNIFICFWKDDELCPFKWP
;
A
#
# COMPACT_ATOMS: atom_id res chain seq x y z
N GLN A 1 8.03 7.24 17.59
CA GLN A 1 9.24 8.08 17.42
C GLN A 1 10.02 7.79 16.13
N LYS A 2 10.51 6.58 15.86
CA LYS A 2 11.31 6.31 14.63
C LYS A 2 10.56 6.52 13.30
N THR A 3 9.26 6.21 13.22
CA THR A 3 8.45 6.36 12.00
C THR A 3 8.29 7.82 11.56
N PHE A 4 8.07 8.73 12.51
CA PHE A 4 7.99 10.17 12.24
C PHE A 4 9.31 10.73 11.73
N LEU A 5 10.45 10.25 12.26
CA LEU A 5 11.77 10.62 11.78
C LEU A 5 11.98 10.24 10.30
N PHE A 6 11.58 9.02 9.92
CA PHE A 6 11.64 8.56 8.52
C PHE A 6 10.77 9.42 7.60
N SER A 7 9.55 9.77 8.02
CA SER A 7 8.66 10.65 7.26
C SER A 7 9.23 12.07 7.10
N SER A 8 9.82 12.64 8.14
CA SER A 8 10.45 13.97 8.08
C SER A 8 11.70 13.97 7.19
N ILE A 9 12.58 12.97 7.30
CA ILE A 9 13.76 12.82 6.43
C ILE A 9 13.30 12.69 4.98
N TYR A 10 12.28 11.88 4.73
CA TYR A 10 11.74 11.69 3.38
C TYR A 10 11.22 12.99 2.77
N LEU A 11 10.46 13.80 3.53
CA LEU A 11 9.98 15.10 3.05
C LEU A 11 11.15 16.04 2.70
N ILE A 12 12.16 16.11 3.56
CA ILE A 12 13.36 16.93 3.31
C ILE A 12 14.07 16.47 2.05
N VAL A 13 14.24 15.16 1.87
CA VAL A 13 14.89 14.57 0.69
C VAL A 13 14.08 14.85 -0.58
N ILE A 14 12.76 14.65 -0.56
CA ILE A 14 11.90 14.88 -1.74
C ILE A 14 11.89 16.34 -2.17
N PHE A 15 11.66 17.27 -1.23
CA PHE A 15 11.65 18.70 -1.56
C PHE A 15 13.05 19.23 -1.89
N GLY A 16 14.11 18.67 -1.28
CA GLY A 16 15.50 18.96 -1.62
C GLY A 16 15.85 18.52 -3.05
N ILE A 17 15.53 17.28 -3.42
CA ILE A 17 15.73 16.76 -4.78
C ILE A 17 14.88 17.57 -5.78
N GLN A 18 13.64 17.92 -5.44
CA GLN A 18 12.79 18.74 -6.29
C GLN A 18 13.39 20.13 -6.54
N HIS A 19 14.01 20.75 -5.54
CA HIS A 19 14.71 22.03 -5.68
C HIS A 19 15.96 21.89 -6.57
N PHE A 20 16.79 20.87 -6.33
CA PHE A 20 17.99 20.59 -7.12
C PHE A 20 17.68 20.29 -8.59
N MET A 21 16.59 19.54 -8.84
CA MET A 21 16.13 19.19 -10.18
C MET A 21 15.58 20.37 -10.99
N LYS A 22 15.38 21.56 -10.39
CA LYS A 22 14.97 22.76 -11.15
C LYS A 22 16.00 23.12 -12.23
N GLY A 23 17.30 22.97 -11.95
CA GLY A 23 18.40 23.30 -12.88
C GLY A 23 18.87 22.17 -13.81
N GLN A 24 18.44 20.93 -13.61
CA GLN A 24 18.96 19.74 -14.33
C GLN A 24 18.17 19.41 -15.61
N ARG A 25 18.72 18.62 -16.53
CA ARG A 25 17.97 18.08 -17.70
C ARG A 25 17.07 16.90 -17.31
N LEU A 26 16.06 16.60 -18.13
CA LEU A 26 15.18 15.45 -17.89
C LEU A 26 15.95 14.13 -18.03
N PHE A 27 15.86 13.25 -17.04
CA PHE A 27 16.43 11.90 -17.14
C PHE A 27 15.48 10.95 -17.88
N ASN A 28 16.01 10.17 -18.81
CA ASN A 28 15.27 9.10 -19.48
C ASN A 28 15.22 7.84 -18.60
N LEU A 29 14.35 7.86 -17.59
CA LEU A 29 14.19 6.78 -16.59
C LEU A 29 13.15 5.74 -17.01
N ARG A 30 12.88 5.59 -18.31
CA ARG A 30 11.81 4.73 -18.81
C ARG A 30 12.06 3.25 -18.47
N LEU A 31 13.25 2.74 -18.73
CA LEU A 31 13.62 1.35 -18.42
C LEU A 31 13.67 1.09 -16.90
N PRO A 32 14.34 1.93 -16.07
CA PRO A 32 14.27 1.79 -14.61
C PRO A 32 12.84 1.80 -14.05
N LEU A 33 11.98 2.69 -14.56
CA LEU A 33 10.58 2.77 -14.14
C LEU A 33 9.79 1.53 -14.53
N THR A 34 10.01 0.97 -15.72
CA THR A 34 9.38 -0.28 -16.15
C THR A 34 9.79 -1.44 -15.25
N LEU A 35 11.10 -1.61 -15.00
CA LEU A 35 11.61 -2.68 -14.14
C LEU A 35 11.10 -2.56 -12.70
N TRP A 36 11.07 -1.33 -12.18
CA TRP A 36 10.54 -1.01 -10.87
C TRP A 36 9.04 -1.36 -10.76
N SER A 37 8.23 -0.86 -11.70
CA SER A 37 6.78 -1.10 -11.72
C SER A 37 6.48 -2.60 -11.88
N PHE A 38 7.22 -3.30 -12.74
CA PHE A 38 7.05 -4.73 -12.95
C PHE A 38 7.39 -5.52 -11.67
N SER A 39 8.48 -5.18 -11.01
CA SER A 39 8.90 -5.83 -9.76
C SER A 39 7.85 -5.63 -8.66
N LEU A 40 7.30 -4.43 -8.52
CA LEU A 40 6.23 -4.14 -7.57
C LEU A 40 4.91 -4.85 -7.92
N SER A 41 4.59 -4.97 -9.21
CA SER A 41 3.41 -5.72 -9.66
C SER A 41 3.53 -7.21 -9.32
N LEU A 42 4.69 -7.83 -9.63
CA LEU A 42 4.94 -9.24 -9.34
C LEU A 42 4.93 -9.51 -7.83
N PHE A 43 5.61 -8.66 -7.05
CA PHE A 43 5.59 -8.73 -5.59
C PHE A 43 4.15 -8.64 -5.05
N SER A 44 3.38 -7.66 -5.52
CA SER A 44 2.00 -7.44 -5.08
C SER A 44 1.10 -8.63 -5.42
N PHE A 45 1.27 -9.24 -6.59
CA PHE A 45 0.50 -10.41 -7.00
C PHE A 45 0.77 -11.62 -6.11
N VAL A 46 2.05 -11.94 -5.88
CA VAL A 46 2.43 -13.09 -5.03
C VAL A 46 1.96 -12.85 -3.59
N ALA A 47 2.16 -11.64 -3.07
CA ALA A 47 1.70 -11.28 -1.73
C ALA A 47 0.17 -11.35 -1.63
N ALA A 48 -0.57 -10.83 -2.63
CA ALA A 48 -2.03 -10.90 -2.69
C ALA A 48 -2.50 -12.36 -2.63
N CYS A 49 -1.98 -13.24 -3.48
CA CYS A 49 -2.35 -14.65 -3.48
C CYS A 49 -2.13 -15.33 -2.12
N ARG A 50 -1.06 -14.98 -1.41
CA ARG A 50 -0.74 -15.56 -0.10
C ARG A 50 -1.65 -15.04 1.00
N VAL A 51 -1.89 -13.74 1.05
CA VAL A 51 -2.77 -13.12 2.05
C VAL A 51 -4.22 -13.52 1.81
N TRP A 52 -4.67 -13.59 0.55
CA TRP A 52 -6.04 -13.98 0.21
C TRP A 52 -6.37 -15.42 0.53
N LYS A 53 -5.42 -16.35 0.37
CA LYS A 53 -5.60 -17.74 0.82
C LYS A 53 -5.93 -17.82 2.32
N LEU A 54 -5.22 -17.06 3.16
CA LEU A 54 -5.51 -17.01 4.59
C LEU A 54 -6.84 -16.29 4.87
N MET A 55 -7.15 -15.20 4.16
CA MET A 55 -8.39 -14.46 4.37
C MET A 55 -9.63 -15.27 3.97
N ALA A 56 -9.57 -15.95 2.83
CA ALA A 56 -10.63 -16.85 2.39
C ALA A 56 -10.85 -18.00 3.39
N PHE A 57 -9.77 -18.60 3.90
CA PHE A 57 -9.86 -19.63 4.93
C PHE A 57 -10.54 -19.11 6.20
N LEU A 58 -10.12 -17.94 6.72
CA LEU A 58 -10.71 -17.35 7.92
C LEU A 58 -12.17 -16.95 7.72
N LEU A 59 -12.51 -16.42 6.55
CA LEU A 59 -13.88 -16.02 6.20
C LEU A 59 -14.81 -17.24 6.15
N LEU A 60 -14.38 -18.32 5.48
CA LEU A 60 -15.20 -19.51 5.28
C LEU A 60 -15.34 -20.38 6.54
N THR A 61 -14.33 -20.37 7.43
CA THR A 61 -14.34 -21.22 8.63
C THR A 61 -14.84 -20.52 9.88
N LYS A 62 -14.55 -19.23 10.05
CA LYS A 62 -14.85 -18.48 11.29
C LYS A 62 -15.83 -17.32 11.09
N GLY A 63 -16.24 -17.06 9.85
CA GLY A 63 -17.16 -15.98 9.51
C GLY A 63 -16.49 -14.59 9.45
N PHE A 64 -17.28 -13.60 9.02
CA PHE A 64 -16.78 -12.26 8.69
C PHE A 64 -16.22 -11.50 9.90
N LYS A 65 -16.97 -11.40 11.00
CA LYS A 65 -16.56 -10.69 12.23
C LYS A 65 -15.22 -11.20 12.76
N GLN A 66 -15.07 -12.52 12.85
CA GLN A 66 -13.84 -13.11 13.36
C GLN A 66 -12.69 -13.03 12.35
N SER A 67 -12.97 -13.02 11.03
CA SER A 67 -11.92 -12.76 10.02
C SER A 67 -11.34 -11.34 10.12
N VAL A 68 -12.17 -10.35 10.47
CA VAL A 68 -11.75 -8.94 10.66
C VAL A 68 -10.98 -8.78 11.98
N CYS A 69 -11.47 -9.37 13.06
CA CYS A 69 -10.84 -9.28 14.38
C CYS A 69 -9.62 -10.22 14.57
N SER A 70 -9.36 -11.12 13.61
CA SER A 70 -8.31 -12.13 13.76
C SER A 70 -6.90 -11.56 13.71
N ARG A 71 -6.11 -11.89 14.73
CA ARG A 71 -4.66 -11.63 14.78
C ARG A 71 -3.81 -12.78 14.22
N SER A 72 -4.42 -13.80 13.62
CA SER A 72 -3.71 -14.97 13.08
C SER A 72 -2.62 -14.60 12.06
N PHE A 73 -2.75 -13.45 11.40
CA PHE A 73 -1.76 -12.87 10.50
C PHE A 73 -0.40 -12.56 11.14
N TYR A 74 -0.37 -12.28 12.45
CA TYR A 74 0.86 -11.95 13.18
C TYR A 74 1.50 -13.17 13.86
N VAL A 75 0.74 -14.27 13.99
CA VAL A 75 1.16 -15.47 14.72
C VAL A 75 1.74 -16.52 13.77
N HIS A 76 1.08 -16.78 12.64
CA HIS A 76 1.59 -17.78 11.69
C HIS A 76 2.84 -17.27 10.98
N PRO A 77 3.95 -18.04 10.95
CA PRO A 77 5.26 -17.56 10.47
C PRO A 77 5.22 -17.11 9.01
N VAL A 78 4.50 -17.84 8.15
CA VAL A 78 4.35 -17.50 6.73
C VAL A 78 3.56 -16.20 6.58
N SER A 79 2.42 -16.06 7.24
CA SER A 79 1.57 -14.87 7.14
C SER A 79 2.23 -13.65 7.74
N LYS A 80 2.97 -13.83 8.85
CA LYS A 80 3.76 -12.78 9.49
C LYS A 80 4.81 -12.22 8.55
N LEU A 81 5.52 -13.09 7.82
CA LEU A 81 6.48 -12.67 6.81
C LEU A 81 5.82 -11.82 5.71
N TRP A 82 4.68 -12.27 5.17
CA TRP A 82 3.98 -11.51 4.13
C TRP A 82 3.42 -10.17 4.62
N MET A 83 2.94 -10.11 5.86
CA MET A 83 2.52 -8.84 6.48
C MET A 83 3.70 -7.89 6.72
N TYR A 84 4.85 -8.42 7.15
CA TYR A 84 6.06 -7.63 7.27
C TYR A 84 6.53 -7.09 5.92
N LEU A 85 6.53 -7.95 4.88
CA LEU A 85 6.89 -7.55 3.53
C LEU A 85 5.90 -6.52 2.96
N PHE A 86 4.60 -6.62 3.25
CA PHE A 86 3.62 -5.60 2.92
C PHE A 86 3.93 -4.26 3.60
N THR A 87 4.25 -4.27 4.90
CA THR A 87 4.65 -3.05 5.61
C THR A 87 5.93 -2.47 5.04
N LEU A 88 6.90 -3.31 4.66
CA LEU A 88 8.14 -2.88 4.00
C LEU A 88 7.88 -2.34 2.60
N SER A 89 6.91 -2.89 1.85
CA SER A 89 6.58 -2.40 0.51
C SER A 89 6.13 -0.94 0.55
N LYS A 90 5.46 -0.48 1.62
CA LYS A 90 5.08 0.93 1.76
C LYS A 90 6.26 1.89 1.80
N LEU A 91 7.38 1.44 2.37
CA LEU A 91 8.63 2.20 2.32
C LEU A 91 9.23 2.19 0.91
N VAL A 92 9.19 1.05 0.22
CA VAL A 92 9.68 0.92 -1.16
C VAL A 92 8.85 1.78 -2.11
N GLU A 93 7.53 1.78 -2.00
CA GLU A 93 6.57 2.57 -2.79
C GLU A 93 6.84 4.08 -2.74
N LEU A 94 7.52 4.58 -1.68
CA LEU A 94 7.99 5.98 -1.65
C LEU A 94 8.92 6.31 -2.83
N GLY A 95 9.60 5.32 -3.39
CA GLY A 95 10.41 5.46 -4.60
C GLY A 95 9.62 5.93 -5.82
N ASP A 96 8.29 5.72 -5.87
CA ASP A 96 7.45 6.22 -6.96
C ASP A 96 7.49 7.75 -7.04
N THR A 97 7.49 8.43 -5.88
CA THR A 97 7.62 9.89 -5.83
C THR A 97 8.98 10.35 -6.35
N LEU A 98 10.05 9.59 -6.09
CA LEU A 98 11.39 9.89 -6.58
C LEU A 98 11.41 9.84 -8.11
N PHE A 99 10.80 8.82 -8.73
CA PHE A 99 10.66 8.76 -10.18
C PHE A 99 9.82 9.92 -10.75
N ILE A 100 8.77 10.37 -10.06
CA ILE A 100 7.97 11.54 -10.46
C ILE A 100 8.82 12.81 -10.45
N VAL A 101 9.55 13.05 -9.36
CA VAL A 101 10.41 14.24 -9.20
C VAL A 101 11.55 14.23 -10.20
N LEU A 102 12.23 13.08 -10.39
CA LEU A 102 13.33 12.95 -11.34
C LEU A 102 12.89 13.14 -12.80
N ARG A 103 11.64 12.81 -13.12
CA ARG A 103 11.04 13.06 -14.44
C ARG A 103 10.42 14.44 -14.58
N LYS A 104 10.56 15.31 -13.56
CA LYS A 104 9.96 16.65 -13.50
C LYS A 104 8.44 16.65 -13.71
N LYS A 105 7.76 15.59 -13.28
CA LYS A 105 6.29 15.53 -13.31
C LYS A 105 5.73 16.23 -12.07
N LYS A 106 4.51 16.78 -12.19
CA LYS A 106 3.83 17.47 -11.08
C LYS A 106 3.50 16.47 -9.99
N LEU A 107 4.16 16.60 -8.83
CA LEU A 107 3.83 15.86 -7.63
C LEU A 107 2.53 16.45 -7.04
N THR A 108 1.45 15.67 -7.00
CA THR A 108 0.17 16.11 -6.44
C THR A 108 0.16 15.92 -4.92
N PHE A 109 -0.56 16.79 -4.20
CA PHE A 109 -0.66 16.73 -2.73
C PHE A 109 -1.14 15.37 -2.25
N ILE A 110 -2.24 14.87 -2.85
CA ILE A 110 -2.86 13.61 -2.48
C ILE A 110 -1.87 12.45 -2.58
N HIS A 111 -1.03 12.41 -3.61
CA HIS A 111 -0.10 11.31 -3.84
C HIS A 111 0.93 11.20 -2.71
N TRP A 112 1.73 12.25 -2.48
CA TRP A 112 2.79 12.16 -1.48
C TRP A 112 2.23 12.08 -0.05
N TYR A 113 1.11 12.76 0.23
CA TYR A 113 0.43 12.67 1.52
C TYR A 113 -0.07 11.25 1.79
N HIS A 114 -0.75 10.64 0.81
CA HIS A 114 -1.24 9.26 0.91
C HIS A 114 -0.09 8.27 1.12
N HIS A 115 1.01 8.37 0.38
CA HIS A 115 2.16 7.47 0.52
C HIS A 115 2.81 7.56 1.92
N ILE A 116 2.97 8.76 2.47
CA ILE A 116 3.47 8.93 3.84
C ILE A 116 2.49 8.38 4.87
N TYR A 117 1.20 8.74 4.73
CA TYR A 117 0.16 8.34 5.68
C TYR A 117 -0.01 6.82 5.73
N THR A 118 -0.09 6.16 4.56
CA THR A 118 -0.21 4.70 4.47
C THR A 118 1.02 3.97 4.99
N MET A 119 2.23 4.51 4.80
CA MET A 119 3.44 3.98 5.41
C MET A 119 3.38 4.04 6.95
N ILE A 120 3.01 5.18 7.51
CA ILE A 120 2.90 5.35 8.97
C ILE A 120 1.86 4.37 9.53
N LEU A 121 0.67 4.31 8.92
CA LEU A 121 -0.38 3.39 9.34
C LEU A 121 0.05 1.92 9.26
N ALA A 122 0.70 1.51 8.17
CA ALA A 122 1.15 0.12 8.00
C ALA A 122 2.24 -0.25 9.03
N TRP A 123 3.12 0.68 9.40
CA TRP A 123 4.18 0.43 10.38
C TRP A 123 3.64 0.39 11.82
N CYS A 124 2.79 1.36 12.18
CA CYS A 124 2.14 1.37 13.50
C CYS A 124 1.20 0.16 13.64
N GLY A 125 0.38 -0.11 12.62
CA GLY A 125 -0.54 -1.26 12.62
C GLY A 125 0.18 -2.60 12.74
N TYR A 126 1.33 -2.76 12.08
CA TYR A 126 2.13 -3.99 12.21
C TYR A 126 2.75 -4.14 13.60
N LYS A 127 3.28 -3.05 14.17
CA LYS A 127 3.88 -3.05 15.51
C LYS A 127 2.85 -3.37 16.60
N ASP A 128 1.67 -2.76 16.50
CA ASP A 128 0.61 -2.87 17.51
C ASP A 128 -0.31 -4.07 17.24
N MET A 129 -0.01 -4.88 16.22
CA MET A 129 -0.79 -6.03 15.80
C MET A 129 -2.27 -5.68 15.57
N ALA A 130 -2.50 -4.56 14.89
CA ALA A 130 -3.82 -4.01 14.64
C ALA A 130 -4.71 -5.03 13.91
N VAL A 131 -5.93 -5.19 14.42
CA VAL A 131 -6.98 -6.00 13.81
C VAL A 131 -7.47 -5.35 12.51
N GLY A 132 -8.03 -6.14 11.60
CA GLY A 132 -8.48 -5.68 10.27
C GLY A 132 -7.36 -5.41 9.26
N MET A 133 -6.08 -5.40 9.67
CA MET A 133 -4.98 -5.12 8.74
C MET A 133 -4.82 -6.17 7.64
N GLY A 134 -5.26 -7.42 7.87
CA GLY A 134 -5.25 -8.48 6.86
C GLY A 134 -6.14 -8.15 5.65
N TRP A 135 -7.37 -7.70 5.89
CA TRP A 135 -8.30 -7.28 4.83
C TRP A 135 -7.77 -6.07 4.06
N ASN A 136 -7.29 -5.06 4.79
CA ASN A 136 -6.70 -3.87 4.20
C ASN A 136 -5.47 -4.19 3.34
N ALA A 137 -4.57 -5.04 3.84
CA ALA A 137 -3.39 -5.47 3.09
C ALA A 137 -3.79 -6.22 1.81
N ALA A 138 -4.74 -7.14 1.89
CA ALA A 138 -5.09 -7.97 0.76
C ALA A 138 -5.83 -7.21 -0.36
N VAL A 139 -6.76 -6.33 -0.01
CA VAL A 139 -7.41 -5.45 -1.00
C VAL A 139 -6.38 -4.52 -1.62
N ASN A 140 -5.51 -3.91 -0.82
CA ASN A 140 -4.48 -3.01 -1.33
C ASN A 140 -3.48 -3.71 -2.25
N LEU A 141 -2.99 -4.91 -1.89
CA LEU A 141 -2.09 -5.70 -2.75
C LEU A 141 -2.76 -6.09 -4.08
N SER A 142 -4.07 -6.35 -4.06
CA SER A 142 -4.83 -6.64 -5.27
C SER A 142 -4.93 -5.42 -6.19
N VAL A 143 -5.27 -4.26 -5.64
CA VAL A 143 -5.31 -2.99 -6.40
C VAL A 143 -3.93 -2.59 -6.91
N HIS A 144 -2.88 -2.75 -6.09
CA HIS A 144 -1.49 -2.47 -6.49
C HIS A 144 -1.00 -3.40 -7.59
N THR A 145 -1.39 -4.66 -7.59
CA THR A 145 -1.07 -5.57 -8.70
C THR A 145 -1.55 -4.99 -10.03
N ILE A 146 -2.82 -4.56 -10.08
CA ILE A 146 -3.45 -4.00 -11.30
C ILE A 146 -2.83 -2.65 -11.67
N MET A 147 -2.66 -1.76 -10.69
CA MET A 147 -2.10 -0.42 -10.91
C MET A 147 -0.65 -0.48 -11.44
N TYR A 148 0.23 -1.28 -10.82
CA TYR A 148 1.62 -1.38 -11.26
C TYR A 148 1.75 -2.16 -12.57
N CYS A 149 0.86 -3.11 -12.85
CA CYS A 149 0.77 -3.74 -14.17
C CYS A 149 0.47 -2.67 -15.24
N TYR A 150 -0.52 -1.81 -15.00
CA TYR A 150 -0.83 -0.68 -15.89
C TYR A 150 0.35 0.27 -16.09
N TYR A 151 1.08 0.63 -15.02
CA TYR A 151 2.28 1.46 -15.13
C TYR A 151 3.40 0.78 -15.94
N THR A 152 3.56 -0.52 -15.80
CA THR A 152 4.52 -1.30 -16.60
C THR A 152 4.17 -1.26 -18.08
N LEU A 153 2.90 -1.52 -18.44
CA LEU A 153 2.42 -1.48 -19.82
C LEU A 153 2.56 -0.08 -20.43
N THR A 154 2.22 0.95 -19.67
CA THR A 154 2.35 2.35 -20.09
C THR A 154 3.83 2.73 -20.28
N ALA A 155 4.72 2.27 -19.39
CA ALA A 155 6.15 2.51 -19.51
C ALA A 155 6.79 1.76 -20.69
N LEU A 156 6.26 0.60 -21.09
CA LEU A 156 6.63 -0.10 -22.34
C LEU A 156 6.15 0.64 -23.60
N GLY A 157 5.26 1.63 -23.47
CA GLY A 157 4.73 2.42 -24.59
C GLY A 157 3.46 1.86 -25.21
N LEU A 158 2.85 0.86 -24.57
CA LEU A 158 1.57 0.34 -24.99
C LEU A 158 0.49 1.38 -24.67
N ARG A 159 -0.34 1.70 -25.67
CA ARG A 159 -1.50 2.58 -25.48
C ARG A 159 -2.59 1.80 -24.77
N VAL A 160 -2.77 2.05 -23.49
CA VAL A 160 -3.86 1.46 -22.70
C VAL A 160 -5.09 2.38 -22.81
N PRO A 161 -6.30 1.84 -23.06
CA PRO A 161 -7.50 2.67 -23.19
C PRO A 161 -7.87 3.35 -21.87
N ASN A 162 -8.45 4.55 -21.98
CA ASN A 162 -8.81 5.40 -20.83
C ASN A 162 -9.78 4.70 -19.85
N SER A 163 -10.59 3.76 -20.33
CA SER A 163 -11.49 2.96 -19.48
C SER A 163 -10.73 2.21 -18.38
N PHE A 164 -9.53 1.69 -18.66
CA PHE A 164 -8.70 1.01 -17.65
C PHE A 164 -8.18 1.98 -16.59
N THR A 165 -7.77 3.18 -16.99
CA THR A 165 -7.38 4.24 -16.06
C THR A 165 -8.53 4.60 -15.11
N MET A 166 -9.76 4.64 -15.64
CA MET A 166 -10.96 4.86 -14.83
C MET A 166 -11.19 3.71 -13.85
N THR A 167 -11.11 2.44 -14.30
CA THR A 167 -11.25 1.27 -13.42
C THR A 167 -10.25 1.25 -12.28
N ILE A 168 -8.99 1.63 -12.54
CA ILE A 168 -7.95 1.72 -11.50
C ILE A 168 -8.32 2.79 -10.48
N THR A 169 -8.72 3.97 -10.94
CA THR A 169 -9.10 5.08 -10.06
C THR A 169 -10.32 4.72 -9.20
N THR A 170 -11.33 4.10 -9.80
CA THR A 170 -12.51 3.59 -9.08
C THR A 170 -12.11 2.55 -8.04
N SER A 171 -11.21 1.63 -8.38
CA SER A 171 -10.72 0.59 -7.48
C SER A 171 -9.96 1.18 -6.28
N GLN A 172 -9.18 2.26 -6.48
CA GLN A 172 -8.50 2.98 -5.40
C GLN A 172 -9.49 3.69 -4.47
N ILE A 173 -10.55 4.30 -5.02
CA ILE A 173 -11.60 4.94 -4.21
C ILE A 173 -12.34 3.89 -3.37
N VAL A 174 -12.71 2.76 -3.98
CA VAL A 174 -13.36 1.64 -3.30
C VAL A 174 -12.46 1.09 -2.19
N GLN A 175 -11.13 1.00 -2.41
CA GLN A 175 -10.19 0.60 -1.36
C GLN A 175 -10.23 1.55 -0.15
N ILE A 176 -10.23 2.86 -0.38
CA ILE A 176 -10.29 3.86 0.71
C ILE A 176 -11.61 3.75 1.46
N MET A 177 -12.73 3.63 0.75
CA MET A 177 -14.04 3.42 1.38
C MET A 177 -14.07 2.13 2.20
N GLY A 178 -13.53 1.03 1.65
CA GLY A 178 -13.41 -0.25 2.35
C GLY A 178 -12.58 -0.13 3.64
N PHE A 179 -11.47 0.61 3.60
CA PHE A 179 -10.66 0.90 4.79
C PHE A 179 -11.49 1.62 5.87
N VAL A 180 -12.25 2.66 5.50
CA VAL A 180 -13.09 3.41 6.45
C VAL A 180 -14.18 2.51 7.04
N ILE A 181 -14.88 1.74 6.20
CA ILE A 181 -15.93 0.81 6.63
C ILE A 181 -15.38 -0.25 7.60
N MET A 182 -14.21 -0.81 7.31
CA MET A 182 -13.57 -1.79 8.20
C MET A 182 -13.21 -1.19 9.55
N ASN A 183 -12.71 0.04 9.59
CA ASN A 183 -12.42 0.73 10.85
C ASN A 183 -13.70 1.02 11.66
N ILE A 184 -14.80 1.38 10.97
CA ILE A 184 -16.11 1.55 11.63
C ILE A 184 -16.56 0.23 12.28
N PHE A 185 -16.48 -0.89 11.57
CA PHE A 185 -16.81 -2.21 12.14
C PHE A 185 -15.94 -2.56 13.35
N ILE A 186 -14.64 -2.29 13.30
CA ILE A 186 -13.73 -2.51 14.42
C ILE A 186 -14.12 -1.65 15.62
N CYS A 187 -14.51 -0.39 15.42
CA CYS A 187 -15.00 0.48 16.49
C CYS A 187 -16.30 -0.04 17.11
N PHE A 188 -17.24 -0.53 16.29
CA PHE A 188 -18.50 -1.12 16.78
C PHE A 188 -18.30 -2.42 17.57
N TRP A 189 -17.29 -3.22 17.22
CA TRP A 189 -16.98 -4.48 17.91
C TRP A 189 -15.93 -4.34 19.01
N LYS A 190 -15.60 -3.11 19.41
CA LYS A 190 -14.56 -2.84 20.41
C LYS A 190 -14.90 -3.41 21.79
N ASP A 191 -16.19 -3.46 22.14
CA ASP A 191 -16.67 -3.95 23.45
C ASP A 191 -16.78 -5.48 23.52
N ASP A 192 -16.61 -6.18 22.38
CA ASP A 192 -16.55 -7.64 22.35
C ASP A 192 -15.12 -8.13 22.67
N GLU A 193 -14.98 -9.11 23.57
CA GLU A 193 -13.69 -9.74 23.92
C GLU A 193 -12.92 -10.32 22.71
N LEU A 194 -13.61 -10.51 21.58
CA LEU A 194 -13.07 -10.98 20.31
C LEU A 194 -12.18 -9.95 19.59
N CYS A 195 -12.34 -8.65 19.88
CA CYS A 195 -11.68 -7.56 19.15
C CYS A 195 -10.96 -6.56 20.08
N PRO A 196 -9.95 -6.99 20.88
CA PRO A 196 -9.26 -6.07 21.77
C PRO A 196 -8.49 -5.01 20.96
N PHE A 197 -9.01 -3.79 20.92
CA PHE A 197 -8.35 -2.65 20.29
C PHE A 197 -7.53 -1.89 21.34
N LYS A 198 -6.20 -1.97 21.29
CA LYS A 198 -5.33 -1.07 22.04
C LYS A 198 -5.00 0.13 21.16
N TRP A 199 -5.57 1.28 21.48
CA TRP A 199 -5.06 2.56 20.97
C TRP A 199 -3.63 2.77 21.51
N PRO A 200 -2.66 3.22 20.70
CA PRO A 200 -1.46 3.86 21.22
C PRO A 200 -1.80 5.20 21.88
#